data_AF-A0A7S2GZE3-F1
#
_entry.id   AF-A0A7S2GZE3-F1
#
_cell.length_a   1.000
_cell.length_b   1.000
_cell.length_c   1.000
_cell.angle_alpha   90.00
_cell.angle_beta   90.00
_cell.angle_gamma   90.00
#
_symmetry.space_group_name_H-M   'P 1'
#
loop_
_entity.id
_entity.type
_entity.pdbx_description
1 polymer ?
#
loop_
_entity_poly.entity_id
_entity_poly.type
_entity_poly.pdbx_seq_one_letter_code
_entity_poly.pdbx_strand_id
1 'polypeptide(L)'
;LHPLRVRELLQGIPDCDLPLLDIDPSFSRPEDMLVDYLLVPPKALRPSVITEGVGSNEDPLTIKLMDIIGVNNILRNAMAGGKAILPYVMEDWEYLQLQCAMYINGAAVP
;
A
#
# COMPACT_ATOMS: atom_id res chain seq x y z
N LEU A 1 8.28 -14.34 1.81
CA LEU A 1 7.08 -15.12 1.40
C LEU A 1 6.18 -14.18 0.60
N HIS A 2 5.58 -14.60 -0.52
CA HIS A 2 4.79 -13.71 -1.37
C HIS A 2 3.47 -13.29 -0.68
N PRO A 3 3.05 -12.01 -0.72
CA PRO A 3 1.85 -11.53 -0.02
C PRO A 3 0.58 -12.32 -0.36
N LEU A 4 0.37 -12.68 -1.63
CA LEU A 4 -0.77 -13.51 -2.03
C LEU A 4 -0.78 -14.89 -1.36
N ARG A 5 0.41 -15.51 -1.21
CA ARG A 5 0.52 -16.80 -0.53
C ARG A 5 0.27 -16.68 0.96
N VAL A 6 0.71 -15.57 1.57
CA VAL A 6 0.40 -15.28 2.99
C VAL A 6 -1.11 -15.16 3.17
N ARG A 7 -1.80 -14.41 2.29
CA ARG A 7 -3.26 -14.25 2.35
C ARG A 7 -3.99 -15.59 2.28
N GLU A 8 -3.63 -16.47 1.35
CA GLU A 8 -4.22 -17.81 1.25
C GLU A 8 -4.07 -18.62 2.55
N LEU A 9 -2.90 -18.54 3.20
CA LEU A 9 -2.65 -19.24 4.45
C LEU A 9 -3.49 -18.67 5.60
N LEU A 10 -3.61 -17.34 5.69
CA LEU A 10 -4.38 -16.67 6.73
C LEU A 10 -5.89 -16.89 6.56
N GLN A 11 -6.40 -16.85 5.33
CA GLN A 11 -7.80 -17.19 5.01
C GLN A 11 -8.16 -18.64 5.36
N GLY A 12 -7.17 -19.54 5.39
CA GLY A 12 -7.36 -20.93 5.78
C GLY A 12 -7.58 -21.14 7.28
N ILE A 13 -7.42 -20.11 8.12
CA ILE A 13 -7.61 -20.21 9.57
C ILE A 13 -9.12 -20.18 9.88
N PRO A 14 -9.68 -21.22 10.52
CA PRO A 14 -11.09 -21.25 10.85
C PRO A 14 -11.41 -20.29 12.01
N ASP A 15 -12.65 -19.79 12.06
CA ASP A 15 -13.10 -18.79 13.05
C ASP A 15 -12.94 -19.29 14.49
N CYS A 16 -13.04 -20.60 14.72
CA CYS A 16 -12.84 -21.20 16.04
C CYS A 16 -11.42 -21.05 16.59
N ASP A 17 -10.43 -20.84 15.71
CA ASP A 17 -9.03 -20.71 16.07
C ASP A 17 -8.60 -19.24 16.23
N LEU A 18 -9.41 -18.28 15.75
CA LEU A 18 -9.11 -16.85 15.83
C LEU A 18 -8.96 -16.31 17.27
N PRO A 19 -9.76 -16.76 18.27
CA PRO A 19 -9.54 -16.36 19.65
C PRO A 19 -8.18 -16.78 20.22
N LEU A 20 -7.53 -17.82 19.66
CA LEU A 20 -6.18 -18.23 20.06
C LEU A 20 -5.11 -17.23 19.61
N LEU A 21 -5.43 -16.41 18.60
CA LEU A 21 -4.58 -15.35 18.05
C LEU A 21 -4.96 -13.96 18.60
N ASP A 22 -5.84 -13.90 19.61
CA ASP A 22 -6.39 -12.65 20.16
C ASP A 22 -7.14 -11.81 19.11
N ILE A 23 -7.84 -12.48 18.19
CA ILE A 23 -8.64 -11.85 17.13
C ILE A 23 -10.12 -12.19 17.32
N ASP A 24 -10.97 -11.16 17.31
CA ASP A 24 -12.42 -11.30 17.34
C ASP A 24 -12.98 -11.38 15.91
N PRO A 25 -13.57 -12.53 15.49
CA PRO A 25 -14.11 -12.72 14.14
C PRO A 25 -15.23 -11.75 13.75
N SER A 26 -15.86 -11.10 14.73
CA SER A 26 -16.91 -10.11 14.46
C SER A 26 -16.36 -8.75 14.01
N PHE A 27 -15.09 -8.47 14.26
CA PHE A 27 -14.44 -7.20 13.90
C PHE A 27 -13.37 -7.33 12.82
N SER A 28 -12.57 -8.41 12.84
CA SER A 28 -11.47 -8.59 11.90
C SER A 28 -11.06 -10.04 11.72
N ARG A 29 -10.29 -10.28 10.66
CA ARG A 29 -9.61 -11.53 10.38
C ARG A 29 -8.11 -11.31 10.13
N PRO A 30 -7.25 -12.33 10.29
CA PRO A 30 -5.82 -12.18 10.08
C PRO A 30 -5.46 -11.70 8.67
N GLU A 31 -6.18 -12.14 7.64
CA GLU A 31 -5.95 -11.72 6.26
C GLU A 31 -6.22 -10.22 6.01
N ASP A 32 -6.99 -9.56 6.88
CA ASP A 32 -7.26 -8.12 6.79
C ASP A 32 -6.00 -7.28 7.10
N MET A 33 -4.97 -7.90 7.68
CA MET A 33 -3.67 -7.25 7.86
C MET A 33 -2.95 -6.99 6.53
N LEU A 34 -3.33 -7.67 5.44
CA LEU A 34 -2.82 -7.38 4.10
C LEU A 34 -3.63 -6.28 3.43
N VAL A 35 -3.00 -5.11 3.25
CA VAL A 35 -3.63 -3.91 2.69
C VAL A 35 -3.91 -4.06 1.19
N ASP A 36 -5.19 -4.13 0.81
CA ASP A 36 -5.65 -4.03 -0.58
C ASP A 36 -5.96 -2.58 -1.01
N TYR A 37 -6.41 -1.77 -0.05
CA TYR A 37 -6.84 -0.40 -0.27
C TYR A 37 -6.11 0.53 0.70
N LEU A 38 -5.42 1.52 0.15
CA LEU A 38 -4.78 2.55 0.96
C LEU A 38 -5.74 3.70 1.21
N LEU A 39 -5.96 4.04 2.47
CA LEU A 39 -6.80 5.18 2.85
C LEU A 39 -6.10 6.48 2.48
N VAL A 40 -6.82 7.36 1.75
CA VAL A 40 -6.30 8.67 1.34
C VAL A 40 -6.90 9.75 2.23
N PRO A 41 -6.10 10.51 2.99
CA PRO A 41 -6.59 11.55 3.86
C PRO A 41 -7.14 12.73 3.03
N PRO A 42 -8.21 13.39 3.52
CA PRO A 42 -8.80 14.55 2.87
C PRO A 42 -7.81 15.71 2.75
N LYS A 43 -8.08 16.64 1.82
CA LYS A 43 -7.22 17.81 1.54
C LYS A 43 -6.90 18.64 2.79
N ALA A 44 -7.83 18.74 3.74
CA ALA A 44 -7.62 19.50 4.97
C ALA A 44 -6.44 18.96 5.82
N LEU A 45 -6.12 17.67 5.69
CA LEU A 45 -4.98 17.02 6.36
C LEU A 45 -3.71 16.97 5.49
N ARG A 46 -3.77 17.51 4.27
CA ARG A 46 -2.66 17.57 3.30
C ARG A 46 -2.58 18.96 2.66
N PRO A 47 -2.36 20.02 3.45
CA PRO A 47 -2.47 21.39 2.97
C PRO A 47 -1.34 21.76 2.00
N SER A 48 -1.68 22.38 0.88
CA SER A 48 -0.71 22.97 -0.05
C SER A 48 -0.45 24.43 0.33
N VAL A 49 0.82 24.86 0.31
CA VAL A 49 1.23 26.24 0.58
C VAL A 49 1.61 26.93 -0.72
N ILE A 50 0.89 27.99 -1.08
CA ILE A 50 1.19 28.78 -2.29
C ILE A 50 2.07 29.95 -1.88
N THR A 51 3.23 30.09 -2.54
CA THR A 51 4.13 31.23 -2.36
C THR A 51 4.11 32.07 -3.63
N GLU A 52 3.71 33.34 -3.50
CA GLU A 52 3.64 34.26 -4.64
C GLU A 52 4.99 34.34 -5.37
N GLY A 53 4.96 34.16 -6.69
CA GLY A 53 6.17 34.19 -7.54
C GLY A 53 7.03 32.92 -7.52
N VAL A 54 6.78 31.96 -6.63
CA VAL A 54 7.60 30.72 -6.49
C VAL A 54 6.82 29.45 -6.84
N GLY A 55 5.49 29.45 -6.71
CA GLY A 55 4.61 28.33 -7.07
C GLY A 55 3.92 27.70 -5.86
N SER A 56 3.47 26.44 -6.00
CA SER A 56 2.84 25.65 -4.93
C SER A 56 3.86 24.71 -4.29
N ASN A 57 3.90 24.66 -2.96
CA ASN A 57 4.60 23.66 -2.18
C ASN A 57 3.57 22.68 -1.61
N GLU A 58 3.58 21.46 -2.13
CA GLU A 58 2.62 20.42 -1.74
C GLU A 58 3.04 19.73 -0.44
N ASP A 59 2.05 19.33 0.36
CA ASP A 59 2.29 18.54 1.56
C ASP A 59 3.05 17.24 1.25
N PRO A 60 3.99 16.79 2.10
CA PRO A 60 4.74 15.54 1.89
C PRO A 60 3.84 14.31 1.68
N LEU A 61 2.66 14.25 2.31
CA LEU A 61 1.70 13.16 2.06
C LEU A 61 1.16 13.20 0.64
N THR A 62 0.91 14.39 0.09
CA THR A 62 0.48 14.54 -1.31
C THR A 62 1.55 14.05 -2.27
N ILE A 63 2.82 14.39 -2.01
CA ILE A 63 3.96 13.93 -2.81
C ILE A 63 4.07 12.41 -2.73
N LYS A 64 4.03 11.83 -1.52
CA LYS A 64 4.14 10.37 -1.33
C LYS A 64 2.99 9.60 -1.99
N LEU A 65 1.77 10.12 -1.91
CA LEU A 65 0.61 9.53 -2.59
C LEU A 65 0.75 9.58 -4.11
N MET A 66 1.32 10.66 -4.66
CA MET A 66 1.61 10.76 -6.09
C MET A 66 2.59 9.68 -6.54
N ASP A 67 3.65 9.43 -5.76
CA ASP A 67 4.62 8.37 -6.04
C ASP A 67 3.98 6.97 -6.00
N ILE A 68 3.20 6.67 -4.95
CA ILE A 68 2.47 5.39 -4.82
C ILE A 68 1.54 5.16 -6.01
N ILE A 69 0.76 6.17 -6.40
CA ILE A 69 -0.16 6.09 -7.54
C ILE A 69 0.62 5.87 -8.85
N GLY A 70 1.77 6.53 -9.01
CA GLY A 70 2.64 6.37 -10.17
C GLY A 70 3.09 4.92 -10.36
N VAL A 71 3.68 4.31 -9.32
CA VAL A 71 4.14 2.92 -9.35
C VAL A 71 2.98 1.95 -9.56
N ASN A 72 1.86 2.16 -8.87
CA ASN A 72 0.67 1.32 -9.02
C ASN A 72 0.11 1.34 -10.46
N ASN A 73 0.13 2.50 -11.12
CA ASN A 73 -0.28 2.61 -12.52
C ASN A 73 0.69 1.92 -13.48
N ILE A 74 2.00 2.01 -13.23
CA ILE A 74 3.02 1.28 -14.00
C ILE A 74 2.75 -0.22 -13.90
N LEU A 75 2.59 -0.75 -12.69
CA LEU A 75 2.27 -2.16 -12.45
C LEU A 75 0.97 -2.59 -13.12
N ARG A 76 -0.10 -1.79 -12.97
CA ARG A 76 -1.40 -2.06 -13.61
C ARG A 76 -1.28 -2.15 -15.13
N ASN A 77 -0.55 -1.22 -15.74
CA ASN A 77 -0.34 -1.19 -17.19
C ASN A 77 0.56 -2.35 -17.65
N ALA A 78 1.59 -2.70 -16.88
CA ALA A 78 2.45 -3.84 -17.16
C ALA A 78 1.67 -5.17 -17.15
N MET A 79 0.79 -5.36 -16.17
CA MET A 79 -0.09 -6.52 -16.08
C MET A 79 -1.12 -6.57 -17.23
N ALA A 80 -1.73 -5.43 -17.58
CA ALA A 80 -2.72 -5.36 -18.66
C ALA A 80 -2.11 -5.54 -20.06
N GLY A 81 -0.88 -5.05 -20.26
CA GLY A 81 -0.20 -5.07 -21.56
C GLY A 81 0.41 -6.41 -21.95
N GLY A 82 0.31 -7.45 -21.11
CA GLY A 82 0.85 -8.78 -21.38
C GLY A 82 2.37 -8.81 -21.59
N LYS A 83 3.10 -7.74 -21.25
CA LYS A 83 4.55 -7.69 -21.37
C LYS A 83 5.15 -8.56 -20.28
N ALA A 84 5.52 -9.77 -20.68
CA ALA A 84 6.27 -10.75 -19.94
C ALA A 84 7.66 -10.23 -19.54
N ILE A 85 7.71 -9.30 -18.60
CA ILE A 85 8.93 -8.99 -17.87
C ILE A 85 8.66 -9.17 -16.38
N LEU A 86 8.38 -10.44 -16.03
CA LEU A 86 8.21 -10.89 -14.65
C LEU A 86 9.26 -10.29 -13.69
N PRO A 87 10.57 -10.20 -14.05
CA PRO A 87 11.56 -9.63 -13.14
C PRO A 87 11.28 -8.17 -12.76
N TYR A 88 10.96 -7.30 -13.72
CA TYR A 88 10.69 -5.88 -13.44
C TYR A 88 9.37 -5.69 -12.68
N VAL A 89 8.35 -6.51 -12.98
CA VAL A 89 7.07 -6.46 -12.26
C VAL A 89 7.25 -6.82 -10.78
N MET A 90 8.13 -7.77 -10.46
CA MET A 90 8.41 -8.14 -9.07
C MET A 90 9.21 -7.05 -8.34
N GLU A 91 10.18 -6.42 -9.00
CA GLU A 91 10.93 -5.29 -8.45
C GLU A 91 10.01 -4.09 -8.18
N ASP A 92 9.17 -3.71 -9.16
CA ASP A 92 8.17 -2.64 -9.00
C ASP A 92 7.15 -2.97 -7.90
N TRP A 93 6.81 -4.24 -7.73
CA TRP A 93 5.91 -4.71 -6.66
C TRP A 93 6.54 -4.59 -5.27
N GLU A 94 7.82 -4.94 -5.12
CA GLU A 94 8.58 -4.72 -3.88
C GLU A 94 8.75 -3.21 -3.60
N TYR A 95 9.02 -2.43 -4.64
CA TYR A 95 9.10 -0.99 -4.53
C TYR A 95 7.78 -0.37 -4.08
N LEU A 96 6.64 -0.80 -4.63
CA LEU A 96 5.31 -0.37 -4.20
C LEU A 96 5.08 -0.67 -2.72
N GLN A 97 5.44 -1.87 -2.26
CA GLN A 97 5.33 -2.25 -0.84
C GLN A 97 6.14 -1.30 0.06
N LEU A 98 7.37 -0.97 -0.33
CA LEU A 98 8.19 -0.01 0.41
C LEU A 98 7.56 1.39 0.43
N GLN A 99 7.02 1.86 -0.70
CA GLN A 99 6.35 3.16 -0.76
C GLN A 99 5.14 3.21 0.19
N CYS A 100 4.30 2.16 0.19
CA CYS A 100 3.16 2.05 1.10
C CYS A 100 3.60 1.97 2.57
N ALA A 101 4.66 1.22 2.88
CA ALA A 101 5.19 1.12 4.24
C ALA A 101 5.67 2.48 4.77
N MET A 102 6.45 3.21 3.97
CA MET A 102 6.92 4.56 4.32
C MET A 102 5.78 5.58 4.46
N TYR A 103 4.68 5.38 3.74
CA TYR A 103 3.50 6.23 3.86
C TYR A 103 2.78 6.03 5.20
N ILE A 104 2.69 4.77 5.67
CA ILE A 104 2.10 4.43 6.97
C ILE A 104 3.05 4.86 8.10
N ASN A 105 4.34 4.61 7.93
CA ASN A 105 5.38 4.91 8.91
C ASN A 105 6.61 5.52 8.22
N GLY A 106 6.81 6.82 8.38
CA GLY A 106 7.95 7.53 7.78
C GLY A 106 9.32 7.06 8.27
N ALA A 107 9.39 6.32 9.39
CA ALA A 107 10.62 5.70 9.89
C ALA A 107 10.84 4.28 9.35
N ALA A 108 9.98 3.77 8.46
CA ALA A 108 10.21 2.52 7.75
C ALA A 108 11.42 2.70 6.80
N VAL A 109 12.59 2.33 7.26
CA VAL A 109 13.82 2.21 6.46
C VAL A 109 14.05 0.71 6.18
N PRO A 110 14.50 0.33 4.97
CA PRO A 110 14.92 -1.05 4.68
C PRO A 110 16.01 -1.56 5.63
#